data_AF-A0A520CP72-F1
#
_entry.id   AF-A0A520CP72-F1
#
_cell.length_a   1.000
_cell.length_b   1.000
_cell.length_c   1.000
_cell.angle_alpha   90.00
_cell.angle_beta   90.00
_cell.angle_gamma   90.00
#
_symmetry.space_group_name_H-M   'P 1'
#
loop_
_entity.id
_entity.type
_entity.pdbx_description
1 polymer ?
#
loop_
_entity_poly.entity_id
_entity_poly.type
_entity_poly.pdbx_seq_one_letter_code
_entity_poly.pdbx_strand_id
1 'polypeptide(L)'
;MVAERTIQRILIAADKRIWIANNKGLNLFDASAKTFSLFIPSPDNPTSKVDNAFVTLAENKAGNILGGTLGKGLYVFDIKTQKFTHYVNNPNDPNSLPDDAIWKILIDSDNKVCVIDNLSLGSLKNITHLKENEKFTFLHFDLLNTEELNKTFSRYHFDVVFHLAANSDIAKSYNDPSIDLKNTFLTTFNVLDSMRIYGVKQLIMASTSAIYGDTSETLTENYGPLFPISHYGAGKLASEAFVSSFTENYGIQSWITRFPNVVGERTTHGIIFDFFNKIKSNKEYLEVLGDGNQNKPYLYVKDLVEAILFVWKNASEKINYFNIGVDSSTKVSDIANIVLEESGENREIRFTGGTRGWIGDVPFFSYNLDKIHQLGWRAKNTSNEAVRLAVKGVLQTNA
;
A
#
# COMPACT_ATOMS: atom_id res chain seq x y z
N MET A 1 5.11 -15.79 -38.51
CA MET A 1 4.45 -16.74 -37.59
C MET A 1 5.40 -17.90 -37.31
N VAL A 2 6.11 -17.88 -36.17
CA VAL A 2 6.31 -19.03 -35.26
C VAL A 2 6.70 -18.42 -33.90
N ALA A 3 5.73 -17.84 -33.19
CA ALA A 3 5.81 -17.84 -31.73
C ALA A 3 5.25 -19.20 -31.32
N GLU A 4 6.05 -20.00 -30.61
CA GLU A 4 5.57 -21.25 -30.02
C GLU A 4 4.28 -20.99 -29.22
N ARG A 5 3.34 -21.93 -29.21
CA ARG A 5 1.98 -21.76 -28.62
C ARG A 5 1.95 -21.59 -27.08
N THR A 6 3.08 -21.40 -26.43
CA THR A 6 3.17 -21.32 -24.95
C THR A 6 3.86 -20.03 -24.53
N ILE A 7 3.07 -19.02 -24.19
CA ILE A 7 3.55 -17.82 -23.49
C ILE A 7 3.59 -18.16 -22.01
N GLN A 8 4.77 -18.07 -21.39
CA GLN A 8 4.91 -18.29 -19.96
C GLN A 8 4.71 -16.98 -19.19
N ARG A 9 5.35 -15.90 -19.64
CA ARG A 9 5.24 -14.57 -19.06
C ARG A 9 5.35 -13.47 -20.10
N ILE A 10 4.75 -12.34 -19.78
CA ILE A 10 4.86 -11.09 -20.52
C ILE A 10 5.32 -10.02 -19.52
N LEU A 11 6.32 -9.24 -19.90
CA LEU A 11 6.80 -8.07 -19.19
C LEU A 11 6.73 -6.87 -20.13
N ILE A 12 6.06 -5.81 -19.69
CA ILE A 12 6.13 -4.50 -20.36
C ILE A 12 7.19 -3.71 -19.59
N ALA A 13 8.33 -3.46 -20.25
CA ALA A 13 9.43 -2.70 -19.67
C ALA A 13 9.07 -1.22 -19.53
N ALA A 14 9.83 -0.48 -18.73
CA ALA A 14 9.65 0.95 -18.47
C ALA A 14 9.69 1.80 -19.75
N ASP A 15 10.47 1.38 -20.75
CA ASP A 15 10.54 2.00 -22.08
C ASP A 15 9.50 1.49 -23.07
N LYS A 16 8.47 0.79 -22.59
CA LYS A 16 7.33 0.24 -23.33
C LYS A 16 7.67 -0.92 -24.27
N ARG A 17 8.89 -1.47 -24.22
CA ARG A 17 9.20 -2.73 -24.92
C ARG A 17 8.45 -3.90 -24.29
N ILE A 18 7.96 -4.80 -25.14
CA ILE A 18 7.23 -5.98 -24.72
C ILE A 18 8.14 -7.19 -24.82
N TRP A 19 8.41 -7.78 -23.66
CA TRP A 19 9.23 -8.98 -23.50
C TRP A 19 8.35 -10.17 -23.19
N ILE A 20 8.59 -11.28 -23.88
CA ILE A 20 7.80 -12.50 -23.78
C ILE A 20 8.72 -13.68 -23.51
N ALA A 21 8.53 -14.30 -22.35
CA ALA A 21 9.14 -15.58 -22.05
C ALA A 21 8.32 -16.73 -22.65
N ASN A 22 9.01 -17.66 -23.29
CA ASN A 22 8.46 -18.94 -23.71
C ASN A 22 9.42 -20.09 -23.33
N ASN A 23 9.15 -21.31 -23.79
CA ASN A 23 9.97 -22.48 -23.47
C ASN A 23 11.36 -22.47 -24.13
N LYS A 24 11.65 -21.50 -25.02
CA LYS A 24 12.91 -21.38 -25.78
C LYS A 24 13.77 -20.20 -25.34
N GLY A 25 13.23 -19.29 -24.54
CA GLY A 25 13.97 -18.14 -24.05
C GLY A 25 13.12 -16.87 -24.00
N LEU A 26 13.82 -15.75 -24.14
CA LEU A 26 13.28 -14.41 -24.01
C LEU A 26 13.08 -13.80 -25.39
N ASN A 27 11.86 -13.35 -25.70
CA ASN A 27 11.51 -12.76 -26.99
C ASN A 27 11.23 -11.28 -26.82
N LEU A 28 11.86 -10.44 -27.62
CA LEU A 28 11.48 -9.03 -27.77
C LEU A 28 10.48 -8.90 -28.91
N PHE A 29 9.30 -8.34 -28.64
CA PHE A 29 8.30 -8.07 -29.65
C PHE A 29 8.50 -6.67 -30.27
N ASP A 30 8.60 -6.64 -31.60
CA ASP A 30 8.54 -5.41 -32.39
C ASP A 30 7.10 -5.19 -32.88
N ALA A 31 6.42 -4.20 -32.31
CA ALA A 31 5.04 -3.89 -32.65
C ALA A 31 4.88 -3.33 -34.08
N SER A 32 5.91 -2.65 -34.60
CA SER A 32 5.88 -2.03 -35.93
C SER A 32 6.04 -3.06 -37.04
N ALA A 33 7.01 -3.96 -36.88
CA ALA A 33 7.30 -5.02 -37.83
C ALA A 33 6.46 -6.29 -37.59
N LYS A 34 5.78 -6.40 -36.44
CA LYS A 34 5.06 -7.60 -35.97
C LYS A 34 5.96 -8.83 -35.93
N THR A 35 7.23 -8.65 -35.55
CA THR A 35 8.25 -9.68 -35.47
C THR A 35 8.72 -9.92 -34.03
N PHE A 36 9.43 -11.03 -33.82
CA PHE A 36 10.05 -11.37 -32.54
C PHE A 36 11.53 -11.61 -32.74
N SER A 37 12.34 -11.08 -31.82
CA SER A 37 13.76 -11.41 -31.69
C SER A 37 13.95 -12.31 -30.48
N LEU A 38 14.37 -13.56 -30.72
CA LEU A 38 14.58 -14.58 -29.67
C LEU A 38 16.01 -14.51 -29.15
N PHE A 39 16.15 -14.46 -27.83
CA PHE A 39 17.41 -14.55 -27.10
C PHE A 39 17.41 -15.82 -26.26
N ILE A 40 18.43 -16.66 -26.46
CA ILE A 40 18.55 -17.98 -25.83
C ILE A 40 19.61 -17.90 -24.71
N PRO A 41 19.24 -18.19 -23.46
CA PRO A 41 20.14 -18.13 -22.29
C PRO A 41 21.37 -19.03 -22.40
N SER A 42 21.18 -20.27 -22.84
CA SER A 42 22.23 -21.27 -23.00
C SER A 42 22.45 -21.57 -24.49
N PRO A 43 23.23 -20.76 -25.24
CA PRO A 43 23.42 -20.95 -26.67
C PRO A 43 24.09 -22.29 -27.02
N ASP A 44 24.88 -22.85 -26.09
CA ASP A 44 25.51 -24.17 -26.24
C ASP A 44 24.53 -25.33 -26.03
N ASN A 45 23.34 -25.05 -25.46
CA ASN A 45 22.24 -26.00 -25.32
C ASN A 45 20.88 -25.37 -25.68
N PRO A 46 20.68 -24.99 -26.95
CA PRO A 46 19.56 -24.15 -27.38
C PRO A 46 18.22 -24.89 -27.41
N THR A 47 18.20 -26.20 -27.14
CA THR A 47 17.00 -27.04 -27.13
C THR A 47 16.49 -27.36 -25.73
N SER A 48 17.24 -26.97 -24.68
CA SER A 48 16.86 -27.26 -23.29
C SER A 48 15.60 -26.49 -22.88
N LYS A 49 14.52 -27.23 -22.59
CA LYS A 49 13.25 -26.63 -22.13
C LYS A 49 13.28 -26.19 -20.67
N VAL A 50 14.27 -26.64 -19.90
CA VAL A 50 14.41 -26.30 -18.48
C VAL A 50 15.31 -25.08 -18.32
N ASP A 51 16.39 -25.00 -19.11
CA ASP A 51 17.34 -23.89 -19.02
C ASP A 51 16.82 -22.61 -19.67
N ASN A 52 15.88 -22.74 -20.62
CA ASN A 52 15.40 -21.62 -21.44
C ASN A 52 13.97 -21.16 -21.11
N ALA A 53 13.31 -21.75 -20.10
CA ALA A 53 11.94 -21.42 -19.72
C ALA A 53 11.89 -20.48 -18.50
N PHE A 54 11.53 -19.22 -18.72
CA PHE A 54 11.36 -18.24 -17.65
C PHE A 54 9.93 -18.19 -17.12
N VAL A 55 9.75 -18.61 -15.86
CA VAL A 55 8.45 -18.60 -15.18
C VAL A 55 8.12 -17.25 -14.55
N THR A 56 9.11 -16.37 -14.43
CA THR A 56 8.98 -15.00 -13.94
C THR A 56 9.95 -14.08 -14.67
N LEU A 57 9.53 -12.84 -14.88
CA LEU A 57 10.34 -11.79 -15.51
C LEU A 57 10.31 -10.53 -14.64
N ALA A 58 11.41 -9.81 -14.61
CA ALA A 58 11.50 -8.45 -14.05
C ALA A 58 12.49 -7.61 -14.86
N GLU A 59 12.42 -6.28 -14.71
CA GLU A 59 13.38 -5.35 -15.28
C GLU A 59 14.12 -4.64 -14.14
N ASN A 60 15.46 -4.70 -14.13
CA ASN A 60 16.24 -3.94 -13.15
C ASN A 60 16.42 -2.48 -13.58
N LYS A 61 16.99 -1.66 -12.68
CA LYS A 61 17.24 -0.23 -12.92
C LYS A 61 18.13 0.09 -14.13
N ALA A 62 18.96 -0.86 -14.57
CA ALA A 62 19.80 -0.67 -15.75
C ALA A 62 19.05 -0.94 -17.07
N GLY A 63 17.77 -1.34 -17.01
CA GLY A 63 16.97 -1.77 -18.15
C GLY A 63 17.27 -3.19 -18.62
N ASN A 64 17.99 -3.98 -17.80
CA ASN A 64 18.28 -5.38 -18.09
C ASN A 64 17.11 -6.25 -17.64
N ILE A 65 16.88 -7.34 -18.38
CA ILE A 65 15.75 -8.23 -18.15
C ILE A 65 16.20 -9.43 -17.34
N LEU A 66 15.55 -9.66 -16.21
CA LEU A 66 15.82 -10.77 -15.33
C LEU A 66 14.78 -11.87 -15.58
N GLY A 67 15.24 -13.11 -15.71
CA GLY A 67 14.42 -14.29 -15.93
C GLY A 67 14.70 -15.36 -14.88
N GLY A 68 13.68 -15.73 -14.12
CA GLY A 68 13.76 -16.80 -13.12
C GLY A 68 13.26 -18.13 -13.69
N THR A 69 13.91 -19.22 -13.32
CA THR A 69 13.58 -20.59 -13.75
C THR A 69 13.06 -21.45 -12.58
N LEU A 70 12.53 -22.64 -12.85
CA LEU A 70 12.01 -23.55 -11.81
C LEU A 70 13.08 -24.38 -11.08
N GLY A 71 14.36 -24.23 -11.41
CA GLY A 71 15.42 -25.04 -10.79
C GLY A 71 16.78 -24.90 -11.47
N LYS A 72 17.00 -23.81 -12.21
CA LYS A 72 18.27 -23.46 -12.85
C LYS A 72 18.72 -22.06 -12.47
N GLY A 73 18.14 -21.47 -11.42
CA GLY A 73 18.52 -20.16 -10.93
C GLY A 73 17.99 -19.00 -11.78
N LEU A 74 18.78 -17.92 -11.79
CA LEU A 74 18.44 -16.61 -12.32
C LEU A 74 19.32 -16.25 -13.50
N TYR A 75 18.69 -15.77 -14.57
CA TYR A 75 19.39 -15.21 -15.73
C TYR A 75 19.16 -13.72 -15.82
N VAL A 76 20.21 -12.97 -16.14
CA VAL A 76 20.17 -11.53 -16.37
C VAL A 76 20.58 -11.25 -17.80
N PHE A 77 19.64 -10.81 -18.63
CA PHE A 77 19.86 -10.39 -20.00
C PHE A 77 20.30 -8.93 -20.04
N ASP A 78 21.56 -8.69 -20.34
CA ASP A 78 22.09 -7.36 -20.55
C ASP A 78 21.67 -6.82 -21.91
N ILE A 79 20.90 -5.73 -21.90
CA ILE A 79 20.25 -5.25 -23.10
C ILE A 79 21.20 -4.60 -24.10
N LYS A 80 22.33 -4.08 -23.63
CA LYS A 80 23.32 -3.38 -24.45
C LYS A 80 24.22 -4.37 -25.17
N THR A 81 24.66 -5.40 -24.44
CA THR A 81 25.57 -6.43 -24.95
C THR A 81 24.86 -7.63 -25.56
N GLN A 82 23.55 -7.78 -25.29
CA GLN A 82 22.72 -8.92 -25.68
C GLN A 82 23.25 -10.27 -25.16
N LYS A 83 23.84 -10.26 -23.96
CA LYS A 83 24.39 -11.45 -23.31
C LYS A 83 23.63 -11.78 -22.03
N PHE A 84 23.59 -13.06 -21.70
CA PHE A 84 23.08 -13.54 -20.42
C PHE A 84 24.20 -13.73 -19.41
N THR A 85 23.95 -13.29 -18.18
CA THR A 85 24.70 -13.70 -16.99
C THR A 85 23.84 -14.66 -16.18
N HIS A 86 24.42 -15.77 -15.74
CA HIS A 86 23.71 -16.84 -15.04
C HIS A 86 24.17 -16.92 -13.57
N TYR A 87 23.19 -16.97 -12.67
CA TYR A 87 23.39 -17.07 -11.22
C TYR A 87 22.68 -18.32 -10.70
N VAL A 88 23.35 -19.07 -9.82
CA VAL A 88 22.86 -20.30 -9.19
C VAL A 88 23.11 -20.28 -7.69
N ASN A 89 22.45 -21.16 -6.96
CA ASN A 89 22.73 -21.42 -5.55
C ASN A 89 24.12 -22.03 -5.39
N ASN A 90 24.89 -21.49 -4.45
CA ASN A 90 26.14 -22.06 -3.99
C ASN A 90 26.13 -22.06 -2.46
N PRO A 91 25.95 -23.23 -1.81
CA PRO A 91 25.87 -23.34 -0.36
C PRO A 91 27.11 -22.80 0.39
N ASN A 92 28.25 -22.65 -0.30
CA ASN A 92 29.49 -22.14 0.27
C ASN A 92 29.68 -20.63 0.06
N ASP A 93 28.78 -19.96 -0.67
CA ASP A 93 28.81 -18.51 -0.92
C ASP A 93 27.51 -17.86 -0.41
N PRO A 94 27.56 -17.12 0.70
CA PRO A 94 26.37 -16.45 1.27
C PRO A 94 25.80 -15.36 0.36
N ASN A 95 26.51 -14.93 -0.69
CA ASN A 95 26.02 -13.96 -1.67
C ASN A 95 25.40 -14.61 -2.91
N SER A 96 25.36 -15.95 -2.98
CA SER A 96 24.69 -16.67 -4.05
C SER A 96 23.17 -16.74 -3.86
N LEU A 97 22.44 -17.31 -4.82
CA LEU A 97 20.99 -17.50 -4.68
C LEU A 97 20.70 -18.46 -3.51
N PRO A 98 19.63 -18.27 -2.72
CA PRO A 98 19.26 -19.21 -1.66
C PRO A 98 18.66 -20.53 -2.17
N ASP A 99 18.07 -20.51 -3.38
CA ASP A 99 17.48 -21.67 -4.08
C ASP A 99 17.55 -21.39 -5.59
N ASP A 100 17.63 -22.44 -6.42
CA ASP A 100 17.61 -22.34 -7.88
C ASP A 100 16.18 -22.25 -8.47
N ALA A 101 15.14 -22.48 -7.66
CA ALA A 101 13.75 -22.30 -8.04
C ALA A 101 13.28 -20.85 -7.78
N ILE A 102 13.25 -20.04 -8.84
CA ILE A 102 12.91 -18.61 -8.79
C ILE A 102 11.47 -18.40 -9.27
N TRP A 103 10.53 -18.35 -8.32
CA TRP A 103 9.11 -18.13 -8.58
C TRP A 103 8.74 -16.68 -8.87
N LYS A 104 9.47 -15.74 -8.26
CA LYS A 104 9.20 -14.30 -8.37
C LYS A 104 10.47 -13.51 -8.20
N ILE A 105 10.63 -12.47 -9.01
CA ILE A 105 11.71 -11.49 -8.89
C ILE A 105 11.11 -10.16 -8.49
N LEU A 106 11.67 -9.54 -7.45
CA LEU A 106 11.34 -8.19 -7.01
C LEU A 106 12.62 -7.38 -7.04
N ILE A 107 12.59 -6.25 -7.74
CA ILE A 107 13.73 -5.34 -7.81
C ILE A 107 13.64 -4.36 -6.66
N ASP A 108 14.64 -4.37 -5.80
CA ASP A 108 14.74 -3.42 -4.71
C ASP A 108 14.98 -2.00 -5.24
N SER A 109 14.40 -1.01 -4.58
CA SER A 109 14.66 0.39 -4.86
C SER A 109 15.81 0.89 -3.99
N ASP A 110 16.85 1.53 -4.57
CA ASP A 110 17.86 2.30 -3.79
C ASP A 110 17.32 3.53 -3.02
N ASN A 111 16.03 3.57 -2.73
CA ASN A 111 15.48 4.63 -1.91
C ASN A 111 16.04 4.50 -0.49
N LYS A 112 16.62 5.59 0.02
CA LYS A 112 16.89 5.72 1.45
C LYS A 112 15.62 6.20 2.12
N VAL A 113 15.21 5.51 3.18
CA VAL A 113 13.96 5.76 3.88
C VAL A 113 14.26 6.28 5.28
N CYS A 114 13.84 7.50 5.55
CA CYS A 114 13.82 8.07 6.89
C CYS A 114 12.39 8.05 7.42
N VAL A 115 12.16 7.43 8.57
CA VAL A 115 10.87 7.39 9.26
C VAL A 115 10.95 8.25 10.51
N ILE A 116 10.00 9.17 10.65
CA ILE A 116 9.76 9.94 11.87
C ILE A 116 8.44 9.46 12.46
N ASP A 117 8.47 8.98 13.70
CA ASP A 117 7.27 8.54 14.42
C ASP A 117 7.47 8.77 15.93
N ASN A 118 6.42 9.16 16.65
CA ASN A 118 6.47 9.35 18.10
C ASN A 118 6.12 8.08 18.90
N LEU A 119 5.72 7.00 18.21
CA LEU A 119 5.28 5.72 18.74
C LEU A 119 4.05 5.80 19.66
N SER A 120 3.24 6.86 19.52
CA SER A 120 2.01 7.03 20.31
C SER A 120 0.97 5.93 20.05
N LEU A 121 0.84 5.50 18.79
CA LEU A 121 0.02 4.37 18.37
C LEU A 121 0.85 3.23 17.76
N GLY A 122 2.10 3.50 17.36
CA GLY A 122 3.00 2.54 16.72
C GLY A 122 3.83 1.72 17.72
N SER A 123 4.58 0.75 17.20
CA SER A 123 5.52 -0.06 18.00
C SER A 123 6.83 -0.28 17.23
N LEU A 124 7.97 -0.24 17.94
CA LEU A 124 9.28 -0.60 17.37
C LEU A 124 9.31 -2.02 16.78
N LYS A 125 8.45 -2.92 17.27
CA LYS A 125 8.30 -4.27 16.69
C LYS A 125 7.97 -4.22 15.20
N ASN A 126 7.22 -3.20 14.75
CA ASN A 126 6.82 -3.05 13.35
C ASN A 126 8.01 -2.82 12.42
N ILE A 127 9.14 -2.29 12.92
CA ILE A 127 10.32 -1.93 12.13
C ILE A 127 11.59 -2.69 12.54
N THR A 128 11.48 -3.67 13.45
CA THR A 128 12.66 -4.40 13.95
C THR A 128 13.42 -5.11 12.83
N HIS A 129 12.69 -5.66 11.85
CA HIS A 129 13.26 -6.28 10.64
C HIS A 129 14.04 -5.32 9.72
N LEU A 130 13.99 -4.01 9.98
CA LEU A 130 14.72 -2.98 9.21
C LEU A 130 15.94 -2.42 9.97
N LYS A 131 16.18 -2.84 11.21
CA LYS A 131 17.18 -2.23 12.09
C LYS A 131 18.60 -2.28 11.53
N GLU A 132 18.93 -3.32 10.78
CA GLU A 132 20.25 -3.53 10.18
C GLU A 132 20.34 -3.04 8.73
N ASN A 133 19.26 -2.45 8.19
CA ASN A 133 19.25 -1.92 6.83
C ASN A 133 19.90 -0.53 6.81
N GLU A 134 21.07 -0.41 6.18
CA GLU A 134 21.81 0.85 6.04
C GLU A 134 21.03 1.94 5.26
N LYS A 135 20.03 1.56 4.47
CA LYS A 135 19.14 2.49 3.75
C LYS A 135 17.96 2.95 4.61
N PHE A 136 17.80 2.44 5.83
CA PHE A 136 16.72 2.79 6.74
C PHE A 136 17.23 3.63 7.91
N THR A 137 16.53 4.71 8.22
CA THR A 137 16.78 5.55 9.41
C THR A 137 15.48 5.77 10.15
N PHE A 138 15.49 5.53 11.46
CA PHE A 138 14.36 5.80 12.33
C PHE A 138 14.69 6.94 13.30
N LEU A 139 13.82 7.95 13.35
CA LEU A 139 13.93 9.10 14.25
C LEU A 139 12.70 9.14 15.15
N HIS A 140 12.93 9.08 16.47
CA HIS A 140 11.85 9.06 17.46
C HIS A 140 11.60 10.46 18.01
N PHE A 141 10.65 11.18 17.41
CA PHE A 141 10.16 12.45 17.96
C PHE A 141 8.76 12.79 17.43
N ASP A 142 8.09 13.72 18.10
CA ASP A 142 6.78 14.22 17.70
C ASP A 142 6.91 15.32 16.63
N LEU A 143 6.10 15.26 15.57
CA LEU A 143 6.07 16.28 14.51
C LEU A 143 5.62 17.67 15.01
N LEU A 144 5.08 17.77 16.23
CA LEU A 144 4.85 19.03 16.92
C LEU A 144 6.15 19.69 17.43
N ASN A 145 7.24 18.93 17.57
CA ASN A 145 8.57 19.47 17.84
C ASN A 145 9.19 20.01 16.54
N THR A 146 8.85 21.26 16.21
CA THR A 146 9.32 21.93 14.99
C THR A 146 10.83 22.16 14.97
N GLU A 147 11.50 22.23 16.12
CA GLU A 147 12.96 22.37 16.18
C GLU A 147 13.65 21.11 15.66
N GLU A 148 13.27 19.93 16.18
CA GLU A 148 13.82 18.65 15.73
C GLU A 148 13.39 18.30 14.30
N LEU A 149 12.16 18.67 13.90
CA LEU A 149 11.71 18.52 12.52
C LEU A 149 12.58 19.33 11.55
N ASN A 150 12.83 20.60 11.85
CA ASN A 150 13.65 21.47 11.00
C ASN A 150 15.13 21.03 10.97
N LYS A 151 15.70 20.59 12.11
CA LYS A 151 17.04 19.96 12.13
C LYS A 151 17.10 18.74 11.21
N THR A 152 16.05 17.91 11.22
CA THR A 152 15.95 16.71 10.39
C THR A 152 15.91 17.06 8.90
N PHE A 153 15.03 17.97 8.48
CA PHE A 153 14.95 18.41 7.08
C PHE A 153 16.24 19.07 6.60
N SER A 154 16.88 19.88 7.45
CA SER A 154 18.19 20.47 7.16
C SER A 154 19.29 19.42 6.97
N ARG A 155 19.22 18.29 7.68
CA ARG A 155 20.24 17.23 7.63
C ARG A 155 20.09 16.30 6.44
N TYR A 156 18.86 15.85 6.13
CA TYR A 156 18.66 14.69 5.26
C TYR A 156 18.23 15.01 3.81
N HIS A 157 17.88 16.26 3.48
CA HIS A 157 17.57 16.71 2.11
C HIS A 157 16.65 15.74 1.34
N PHE A 158 15.35 15.76 1.66
CA PHE A 158 14.39 14.79 1.12
C PHE A 158 13.94 15.12 -0.30
N ASP A 159 13.82 14.10 -1.15
CA ASP A 159 13.19 14.22 -2.49
C ASP A 159 11.66 14.24 -2.40
N VAL A 160 11.11 13.47 -1.46
CA VAL A 160 9.67 13.22 -1.32
C VAL A 160 9.30 12.95 0.14
N VAL A 161 8.13 13.43 0.55
CA VAL A 161 7.53 13.15 1.87
C VAL A 161 6.26 12.32 1.72
N PHE A 162 6.20 11.19 2.42
CA PHE A 162 4.98 10.42 2.63
C PHE A 162 4.41 10.75 4.01
N HIS A 163 3.46 11.68 4.06
CA HIS A 163 2.83 12.13 5.30
C HIS A 163 1.67 11.21 5.70
N LEU A 164 2.01 10.20 6.51
CA LEU A 164 1.07 9.19 7.02
C LEU A 164 0.71 9.40 8.51
N ALA A 165 1.43 10.27 9.22
CA ALA A 165 1.21 10.54 10.63
C ALA A 165 -0.12 11.27 10.85
N ALA A 166 -0.98 10.71 11.69
CA ALA A 166 -2.26 11.29 12.09
C ALA A 166 -2.77 10.62 13.37
N ASN A 167 -3.76 11.22 14.04
CA ASN A 167 -4.62 10.44 14.92
C ASN A 167 -5.47 9.49 14.05
N SER A 168 -5.39 8.18 14.26
CA SER A 168 -6.20 7.20 13.52
C SER A 168 -7.36 6.63 14.35
N ASP A 169 -7.43 6.98 15.64
CA ASP A 169 -8.51 6.58 16.54
C ASP A 169 -9.57 7.69 16.64
N ILE A 170 -10.54 7.65 15.71
CA ILE A 170 -11.60 8.67 15.59
C ILE A 170 -12.44 8.74 16.87
N ALA A 171 -12.72 7.60 17.51
CA ALA A 171 -13.58 7.54 18.69
C ALA A 171 -12.98 8.29 19.89
N LYS A 172 -11.65 8.27 20.06
CA LYS A 172 -10.98 9.02 21.13
C LYS A 172 -11.14 10.54 21.00
N SER A 173 -11.16 11.05 19.77
CA SER A 173 -11.23 12.50 19.51
C SER A 173 -12.53 13.15 19.96
N TYR A 174 -13.60 12.36 20.16
CA TYR A 174 -14.88 12.87 20.63
C TYR A 174 -14.78 13.47 22.03
N ASN A 175 -13.97 12.87 22.91
CA ASN A 175 -13.81 13.34 24.29
C ASN A 175 -12.77 14.46 24.42
N ASP A 176 -11.84 14.57 23.47
CA ASP A 176 -10.83 15.63 23.42
C ASP A 176 -10.58 16.07 21.96
N PRO A 177 -11.24 17.15 21.50
CA PRO A 177 -11.07 17.66 20.14
C PRO A 177 -9.66 18.21 19.87
N SER A 178 -8.87 18.47 20.91
CA SER A 178 -7.49 18.96 20.72
C SER A 178 -6.58 17.89 20.10
N ILE A 179 -6.95 16.61 20.20
CA ILE A 179 -6.22 15.49 19.61
C ILE A 179 -6.09 15.68 18.10
N ASP A 180 -7.20 15.91 17.37
CA ASP A 180 -7.13 16.04 15.91
C ASP A 180 -6.62 17.40 15.45
N LEU A 181 -6.85 18.46 16.23
CA LEU A 181 -6.17 19.73 15.96
C LEU A 181 -4.64 19.54 15.96
N LYS A 182 -4.10 18.89 16.98
CA LYS A 182 -2.66 18.68 17.12
C LYS A 182 -2.13 17.59 16.19
N ASN A 183 -2.63 16.36 16.36
CA ASN A 183 -2.03 15.16 15.79
C ASN A 183 -2.45 14.92 14.34
N THR A 184 -3.50 15.57 13.84
CA THR A 184 -3.95 15.44 12.45
C THR A 184 -3.65 16.71 11.64
N PHE A 185 -4.10 17.88 12.10
CA PHE A 185 -3.91 19.13 11.35
C PHE A 185 -2.53 19.78 11.56
N LEU A 186 -2.14 20.10 12.80
CA LEU A 186 -0.88 20.81 13.07
C LEU A 186 0.36 20.01 12.64
N THR A 187 0.36 18.69 12.82
CA THR A 187 1.43 17.82 12.27
C THR A 187 1.56 17.97 10.75
N THR A 188 0.45 18.06 10.02
CA THR A 188 0.45 18.30 8.58
C THR A 188 1.01 19.68 8.24
N PHE A 189 0.55 20.72 8.95
CA PHE A 189 1.03 22.09 8.75
C PHE A 189 2.54 22.20 8.98
N ASN A 190 3.05 21.62 10.06
CA ASN A 190 4.48 21.66 10.40
C ASN A 190 5.33 20.98 9.31
N VAL A 191 4.89 19.83 8.80
CA VAL A 191 5.57 19.14 7.69
C VAL A 191 5.57 20.01 6.43
N LEU A 192 4.42 20.59 6.08
CA LEU A 192 4.31 21.51 4.93
C LEU A 192 5.24 22.71 5.07
N ASP A 193 5.34 23.30 6.27
CA ASP A 193 6.22 24.44 6.52
C ASP A 193 7.70 24.08 6.43
N SER A 194 8.11 22.93 6.99
CA SER A 194 9.47 22.41 6.81
C SER A 194 9.77 22.11 5.34
N MET A 195 8.85 21.49 4.59
CA MET A 195 9.01 21.28 3.16
C MET A 195 9.21 22.59 2.39
N ARG A 196 8.45 23.64 2.74
CA ARG A 196 8.59 24.99 2.17
C ARG A 196 9.98 25.57 2.46
N ILE A 197 10.44 25.52 3.71
CA ILE A 197 11.72 26.09 4.15
C ILE A 197 12.91 25.38 3.47
N TYR A 198 12.88 24.05 3.41
CA TYR A 198 13.99 23.23 2.93
C TYR A 198 13.84 22.76 1.48
N GLY A 199 12.84 23.27 0.76
CA GLY A 199 12.71 23.10 -0.68
C GLY A 199 12.27 21.71 -1.15
N VAL A 200 11.62 20.91 -0.31
CA VAL A 200 11.09 19.59 -0.71
C VAL A 200 9.81 19.77 -1.54
N LYS A 201 9.74 19.15 -2.72
CA LYS A 201 8.71 19.47 -3.73
C LYS A 201 7.65 18.40 -3.95
N GLN A 202 7.74 17.23 -3.34
CA GLN A 202 6.74 16.18 -3.48
C GLN A 202 6.16 15.76 -2.14
N LEU A 203 4.82 15.82 -2.03
CA LEU A 203 4.06 15.38 -0.87
C LEU A 203 3.04 14.33 -1.27
N ILE A 204 3.09 13.17 -0.62
CA ILE A 204 1.98 12.22 -0.60
C ILE A 204 1.33 12.33 0.77
N MET A 205 0.04 12.65 0.81
CA MET A 205 -0.73 12.75 2.06
C MET A 205 -1.79 11.66 2.12
N ALA A 206 -1.82 10.96 3.26
CA ALA A 206 -2.94 10.08 3.62
C ALA A 206 -4.14 10.92 4.07
N SER A 207 -5.23 10.85 3.32
CA SER A 207 -6.54 11.39 3.66
C SER A 207 -7.56 10.24 3.86
N THR A 208 -8.85 10.54 3.93
CA THR A 208 -9.85 9.60 4.42
C THR A 208 -11.24 9.83 3.82
N SER A 209 -12.06 8.78 3.80
CA SER A 209 -13.51 8.85 3.56
C SER A 209 -14.24 9.77 4.54
N ALA A 210 -13.71 9.95 5.77
CA ALA A 210 -14.37 10.73 6.80
C ALA A 210 -14.54 12.23 6.46
N ILE A 211 -13.81 12.75 5.46
CA ILE A 211 -13.97 14.13 4.99
C ILE A 211 -15.34 14.35 4.31
N TYR A 212 -15.91 13.30 3.71
CA TYR A 212 -17.14 13.39 2.93
C TYR A 212 -18.38 13.54 3.83
N GLY A 213 -18.30 13.06 5.07
CA GLY A 213 -19.41 13.09 6.01
C GLY A 213 -20.37 11.92 5.84
N ASP A 214 -21.61 12.14 6.27
CA ASP A 214 -22.67 11.14 6.24
C ASP A 214 -23.56 11.36 5.01
N THR A 215 -23.31 10.59 3.97
CA THR A 215 -24.04 10.67 2.70
C THR A 215 -24.30 9.27 2.14
N SER A 216 -25.38 9.15 1.38
CA SER A 216 -25.75 7.91 0.66
C SER A 216 -25.30 7.92 -0.80
N GLU A 217 -24.72 9.03 -1.27
CA GLU A 217 -24.25 9.17 -2.64
C GLU A 217 -22.95 8.38 -2.88
N THR A 218 -22.70 8.03 -4.15
CA THR A 218 -21.42 7.46 -4.57
C THR A 218 -20.37 8.57 -4.60
N LEU A 219 -19.34 8.42 -3.78
CA LEU A 219 -18.33 9.44 -3.54
C LEU A 219 -17.29 9.47 -4.67
N THR A 220 -17.22 10.60 -5.38
CA THR A 220 -16.16 10.89 -6.37
C THR A 220 -15.13 11.84 -5.77
N GLU A 221 -13.95 11.96 -6.37
CA GLU A 221 -12.92 12.90 -5.89
C GLU A 221 -13.37 14.37 -5.95
N ASN A 222 -14.33 14.68 -6.84
CA ASN A 222 -14.90 16.02 -7.03
C ASN A 222 -16.19 16.25 -6.22
N TYR A 223 -16.57 15.31 -5.35
CA TYR A 223 -17.76 15.44 -4.53
C TYR A 223 -17.64 16.65 -3.58
N GLY A 224 -18.72 17.42 -3.47
CA GLY A 224 -18.86 18.54 -2.55
C GLY A 224 -20.27 19.14 -2.60
N PRO A 225 -20.65 19.97 -1.62
CA PRO A 225 -19.88 20.37 -0.42
C PRO A 225 -19.55 19.21 0.54
N LEU A 226 -18.48 19.36 1.31
CA LEU A 226 -17.98 18.35 2.26
C LEU A 226 -18.40 18.70 3.69
N PHE A 227 -19.03 17.76 4.39
CA PHE A 227 -19.57 17.96 5.74
C PHE A 227 -19.06 16.88 6.71
N PRO A 228 -17.77 16.89 7.09
CA PRO A 228 -17.24 15.90 8.02
C PRO A 228 -17.99 15.94 9.36
N ILE A 229 -18.40 14.77 9.85
CA ILE A 229 -19.15 14.63 11.12
C ILE A 229 -18.27 14.24 12.31
N SER A 230 -16.94 14.25 12.13
CA SER A 230 -15.94 13.95 13.16
C SER A 230 -14.82 14.98 13.14
N HIS A 231 -14.16 15.20 14.29
CA HIS A 231 -13.00 16.09 14.38
C HIS A 231 -11.82 15.59 13.54
N TYR A 232 -11.64 14.28 13.45
CA TYR A 232 -10.69 13.65 12.53
C TYR A 232 -10.97 14.01 11.06
N GLY A 233 -12.22 13.86 10.60
CA GLY A 233 -12.63 14.23 9.25
C GLY A 233 -12.43 15.72 8.98
N ALA A 234 -12.76 16.58 9.95
CA ALA A 234 -12.53 18.02 9.86
C ALA A 234 -11.05 18.39 9.77
N GLY A 235 -10.20 17.76 10.60
CA GLY A 235 -8.75 17.95 10.58
C GLY A 235 -8.12 17.51 9.26
N LYS A 236 -8.54 16.36 8.71
CA LYS A 236 -8.08 15.89 7.39
C LYS A 236 -8.54 16.80 6.26
N LEU A 237 -9.78 17.28 6.30
CA LEU A 237 -10.27 18.24 5.31
C LEU A 237 -9.50 19.57 5.37
N ALA A 238 -9.24 20.09 6.57
CA ALA A 238 -8.40 21.27 6.76
C ALA A 238 -6.98 21.04 6.22
N SER A 239 -6.40 19.86 6.46
CA SER A 239 -5.12 19.47 5.87
C SER A 239 -5.16 19.46 4.34
N GLU A 240 -6.20 18.92 3.69
CA GLU A 240 -6.33 18.95 2.23
C GLU A 240 -6.35 20.39 1.68
N ALA A 241 -7.06 21.30 2.35
CA ALA A 241 -7.11 22.70 1.96
C ALA A 241 -5.74 23.38 2.08
N PHE A 242 -4.99 23.12 3.15
CA PHE A 242 -3.65 23.66 3.34
C PHE A 242 -2.65 23.06 2.35
N VAL A 243 -2.71 21.76 2.07
CA VAL A 243 -1.91 21.13 1.01
C VAL A 243 -2.16 21.82 -0.33
N SER A 244 -3.43 22.03 -0.70
CA SER A 244 -3.76 22.74 -1.94
C SER A 244 -3.16 24.15 -2.01
N SER A 245 -3.23 24.91 -0.91
CA SER A 245 -2.65 26.24 -0.84
C SER A 245 -1.12 26.21 -0.94
N PHE A 246 -0.45 25.27 -0.26
CA PHE A 246 1.00 25.13 -0.31
C PHE A 246 1.49 24.67 -1.69
N THR A 247 0.72 23.81 -2.35
CA THR A 247 0.95 23.42 -3.74
C THR A 247 0.94 24.61 -4.68
N GLU A 248 -0.03 25.51 -4.53
CA GLU A 248 -0.10 26.73 -5.34
C GLU A 248 1.05 27.69 -5.04
N ASN A 249 1.27 28.00 -3.76
CA ASN A 249 2.16 29.08 -3.35
C ASN A 249 3.66 28.72 -3.37
N TYR A 250 4.01 27.44 -3.21
CA TYR A 250 5.40 27.02 -3.03
C TYR A 250 5.89 25.98 -4.05
N GLY A 251 5.05 25.64 -5.04
CA GLY A 251 5.38 24.69 -6.10
C GLY A 251 5.56 23.26 -5.60
N ILE A 252 4.87 22.89 -4.52
CA ILE A 252 4.83 21.50 -4.03
C ILE A 252 3.84 20.71 -4.88
N GLN A 253 4.29 19.68 -5.57
CA GLN A 253 3.38 18.71 -6.20
C GLN A 253 2.81 17.78 -5.13
N SER A 254 1.50 17.54 -5.16
CA SER A 254 0.83 16.78 -4.11
C SER A 254 -0.04 15.65 -4.63
N TRP A 255 -0.03 14.54 -3.90
CA TRP A 255 -0.91 13.40 -4.06
C TRP A 255 -1.69 13.16 -2.78
N ILE A 256 -3.00 13.40 -2.84
CA ILE A 256 -3.92 13.26 -1.73
C ILE A 256 -4.72 11.99 -1.96
N THR A 257 -4.46 10.99 -1.14
CA THR A 257 -5.05 9.65 -1.28
C THR A 257 -6.09 9.44 -0.19
N ARG A 258 -7.37 9.38 -0.56
CA ARG A 258 -8.51 9.27 0.35
C ARG A 258 -8.82 7.80 0.61
N PHE A 259 -8.50 7.33 1.81
CA PHE A 259 -8.60 5.91 2.16
C PHE A 259 -10.03 5.50 2.52
N PRO A 260 -10.41 4.22 2.28
CA PRO A 260 -11.64 3.66 2.83
C PRO A 260 -11.33 3.18 4.25
N ASN A 261 -12.08 2.19 4.77
CA ASN A 261 -11.59 1.46 5.95
C ASN A 261 -10.40 0.60 5.54
N VAL A 262 -9.34 0.61 6.34
CA VAL A 262 -8.12 -0.16 6.06
C VAL A 262 -8.00 -1.28 7.09
N VAL A 263 -7.70 -2.49 6.62
CA VAL A 263 -7.51 -3.68 7.46
C VAL A 263 -6.19 -4.35 7.11
N GLY A 264 -5.53 -4.95 8.10
CA GLY A 264 -4.30 -5.66 7.86
C GLY A 264 -3.60 -6.06 9.14
N GLU A 265 -2.41 -6.62 8.96
CA GLU A 265 -1.54 -6.96 10.06
C GLU A 265 -1.06 -5.69 10.78
N ARG A 266 -0.68 -5.83 12.05
CA ARG A 266 -0.13 -4.74 12.89
C ARG A 266 -1.11 -3.60 13.19
N THR A 267 -2.41 -3.77 12.92
CA THR A 267 -3.42 -2.82 13.37
C THR A 267 -3.47 -2.76 14.90
N THR A 268 -3.65 -1.56 15.44
CA THR A 268 -3.72 -1.31 16.90
C THR A 268 -5.11 -0.92 17.37
N HIS A 269 -6.03 -0.73 16.43
CA HIS A 269 -7.40 -0.28 16.66
C HIS A 269 -8.29 -0.75 15.49
N GLY A 270 -9.57 -0.38 15.54
CA GLY A 270 -10.58 -0.77 14.55
C GLY A 270 -11.27 -2.09 14.91
N ILE A 271 -12.24 -2.45 14.07
CA ILE A 271 -13.23 -3.50 14.37
C ILE A 271 -12.63 -4.89 14.60
N ILE A 272 -11.63 -5.29 13.80
CA ILE A 272 -10.96 -6.60 13.97
C ILE A 272 -10.25 -6.65 15.33
N PHE A 273 -9.55 -5.57 15.70
CA PHE A 273 -8.86 -5.47 16.98
C PHE A 273 -9.84 -5.46 18.17
N ASP A 274 -10.95 -4.72 18.06
CA ASP A 274 -12.02 -4.71 19.06
C ASP A 274 -12.61 -6.11 19.29
N PHE A 275 -12.96 -6.83 18.22
CA PHE A 275 -13.52 -8.17 18.33
C PHE A 275 -12.55 -9.17 18.96
N PHE A 276 -11.26 -9.13 18.61
CA PHE A 276 -10.27 -9.97 19.28
C PHE A 276 -10.15 -9.68 20.78
N ASN A 277 -10.23 -8.41 21.20
CA ASN A 277 -10.20 -8.07 22.61
C ASN A 277 -11.46 -8.53 23.34
N LYS A 278 -12.64 -8.40 22.71
CA LYS A 278 -13.91 -8.90 23.25
C LYS A 278 -13.94 -10.43 23.37
N ILE A 279 -13.40 -11.15 22.39
CA ILE A 279 -13.25 -12.61 22.45
C ILE A 279 -12.35 -13.02 23.62
N LYS A 280 -11.27 -12.26 23.88
CA LYS A 280 -10.39 -12.52 25.02
C LYS A 280 -11.06 -12.23 26.37
N SER A 281 -11.90 -11.20 26.46
CA SER A 281 -12.51 -10.76 27.72
C SER A 281 -13.82 -11.46 28.08
N ASN A 282 -14.61 -11.88 27.10
CA ASN A 282 -15.92 -12.52 27.31
C ASN A 282 -16.02 -13.84 26.54
N LYS A 283 -16.08 -14.97 27.26
CA LYS A 283 -16.12 -16.32 26.69
C LYS A 283 -17.49 -16.77 26.15
N GLU A 284 -18.57 -16.07 26.47
CA GLU A 284 -19.94 -16.54 26.18
C GLU A 284 -20.47 -16.05 24.83
N TYR A 285 -20.26 -14.78 24.51
CA TYR A 285 -20.78 -14.15 23.30
C TYR A 285 -19.82 -13.08 22.77
N LEU A 286 -19.90 -12.79 21.48
CA LEU A 286 -19.24 -11.65 20.86
C LEU A 286 -20.24 -10.49 20.75
N GLU A 287 -19.96 -9.39 21.47
CA GLU A 287 -20.77 -8.18 21.39
C GLU A 287 -20.39 -7.33 20.16
N VAL A 288 -21.39 -7.04 19.33
CA VAL A 288 -21.27 -6.19 18.15
C VAL A 288 -22.09 -4.92 18.38
N LEU A 289 -21.41 -3.77 18.24
CA LEU A 289 -22.06 -2.47 18.38
C LEU A 289 -22.98 -2.19 17.18
N GLY A 290 -24.17 -1.66 17.45
CA GLY A 290 -25.18 -1.42 16.44
C GLY A 290 -26.01 -2.67 16.11
N ASP A 291 -26.62 -2.68 14.94
CA ASP A 291 -27.42 -3.78 14.38
C ASP A 291 -26.62 -4.73 13.46
N GLY A 292 -25.32 -4.46 13.26
CA GLY A 292 -24.44 -5.26 12.40
C GLY A 292 -24.65 -5.10 10.89
N ASN A 293 -25.57 -4.22 10.46
CA ASN A 293 -25.85 -3.99 9.04
C ASN A 293 -25.00 -2.88 8.42
N GLN A 294 -24.21 -2.15 9.22
CA GLN A 294 -23.26 -1.16 8.71
C GLN A 294 -22.37 -1.85 7.66
N ASN A 295 -22.25 -1.25 6.48
CA ASN A 295 -21.61 -1.88 5.34
C ASN A 295 -20.68 -0.87 4.64
N LYS A 296 -19.39 -1.18 4.65
CA LYS A 296 -18.34 -0.26 4.19
C LYS A 296 -17.28 -0.99 3.37
N PRO A 297 -16.57 -0.31 2.46
CA PRO A 297 -15.42 -0.89 1.79
C PRO A 297 -14.25 -1.05 2.78
N TYR A 298 -13.68 -2.26 2.86
CA TYR A 298 -12.47 -2.56 3.61
C TYR A 298 -11.35 -2.97 2.65
N LEU A 299 -10.26 -2.19 2.61
CA LEU A 299 -9.11 -2.45 1.77
C LEU A 299 -7.97 -3.04 2.60
N TYR A 300 -7.30 -4.05 2.04
CA TYR A 300 -6.15 -4.67 2.68
C TYR A 300 -4.92 -3.74 2.64
N VAL A 301 -4.18 -3.63 3.75
CA VAL A 301 -3.09 -2.67 3.94
C VAL A 301 -1.99 -2.78 2.86
N LYS A 302 -1.68 -3.98 2.39
CA LYS A 302 -0.66 -4.16 1.34
C LYS A 302 -1.16 -3.69 -0.02
N ASP A 303 -2.45 -3.88 -0.32
CA ASP A 303 -3.08 -3.34 -1.54
C ASP A 303 -3.10 -1.80 -1.48
N LEU A 304 -3.37 -1.23 -0.30
CA LEU A 304 -3.30 0.22 -0.09
C LEU A 304 -1.90 0.78 -0.34
N VAL A 305 -0.85 0.19 0.24
CA VAL A 305 0.54 0.64 0.03
C VAL A 305 0.90 0.57 -1.45
N GLU A 306 0.51 -0.49 -2.14
CA GLU A 306 0.69 -0.63 -3.58
C GLU A 306 -0.03 0.47 -4.37
N ALA A 307 -1.28 0.79 -4.01
CA ALA A 307 -2.06 1.87 -4.63
C ALA A 307 -1.40 3.24 -4.45
N ILE A 308 -0.94 3.56 -3.23
CA ILE A 308 -0.27 4.83 -2.94
C ILE A 308 0.97 5.00 -3.81
N LEU A 309 1.81 3.96 -3.87
CA LEU A 309 3.03 3.97 -4.68
C LEU A 309 2.72 4.00 -6.18
N PHE A 310 1.65 3.33 -6.61
CA PHE A 310 1.20 3.34 -8.00
C PHE A 310 0.75 4.73 -8.42
N VAL A 311 -0.11 5.38 -7.64
CA VAL A 311 -0.64 6.71 -7.93
C VAL A 311 0.49 7.75 -7.94
N TRP A 312 1.41 7.70 -6.97
CA TRP A 312 2.58 8.58 -6.95
C TRP A 312 3.46 8.44 -8.21
N LYS A 313 3.64 7.22 -8.73
CA LYS A 313 4.46 6.96 -9.92
C LYS A 313 3.78 7.30 -11.25
N ASN A 314 2.45 7.24 -11.31
CA ASN A 314 1.70 7.28 -12.57
C ASN A 314 0.84 8.54 -12.74
N ALA A 315 0.55 9.28 -11.67
CA ALA A 315 -0.19 10.54 -11.75
C ALA A 315 0.76 11.74 -11.67
N SER A 316 0.54 12.74 -12.52
CA SER A 316 1.47 13.86 -12.71
C SER A 316 0.82 15.25 -12.65
N GLU A 317 -0.43 15.35 -12.20
CA GLU A 317 -1.09 16.65 -12.05
C GLU A 317 -0.40 17.47 -10.95
N LYS A 318 -0.68 18.78 -10.91
CA LYS A 318 -0.17 19.65 -9.85
C LYS A 318 -0.68 19.19 -8.47
N ILE A 319 -1.98 18.89 -8.40
CA ILE A 319 -2.63 18.29 -7.24
C ILE A 319 -3.42 17.06 -7.70
N ASN A 320 -3.14 15.92 -7.08
CA ASN A 320 -3.68 14.63 -7.50
C ASN A 320 -4.58 14.09 -6.38
N TYR A 321 -5.89 14.22 -6.53
CA TYR A 321 -6.85 13.55 -5.64
C TYR A 321 -7.19 12.16 -6.16
N PHE A 322 -7.17 11.15 -5.29
CA PHE A 322 -7.60 9.79 -5.60
C PHE A 322 -8.36 9.17 -4.43
N ASN A 323 -9.57 8.70 -4.69
CA ASN A 323 -10.23 7.71 -3.85
C ASN A 323 -9.54 6.37 -4.08
N ILE A 324 -8.92 5.83 -3.03
CA ILE A 324 -8.33 4.50 -3.08
C ILE A 324 -9.31 3.55 -2.39
N GLY A 325 -9.67 2.44 -3.03
CA GLY A 325 -10.65 1.54 -2.46
C GLY A 325 -10.75 0.20 -3.14
N VAL A 326 -11.87 -0.46 -2.88
CA VAL A 326 -12.24 -1.78 -3.39
C VAL A 326 -13.68 -1.71 -3.90
N ASP A 327 -13.99 -2.45 -4.97
CA ASP A 327 -15.31 -2.45 -5.64
C ASP A 327 -16.45 -3.04 -4.78
N SER A 328 -16.09 -3.75 -3.72
CA SER A 328 -17.03 -4.45 -2.82
C SER A 328 -17.02 -3.83 -1.42
N SER A 329 -17.98 -4.25 -0.59
CA SER A 329 -18.11 -3.82 0.80
C SER A 329 -18.34 -5.03 1.71
N THR A 330 -18.13 -4.84 3.01
CA THR A 330 -18.33 -5.87 4.03
C THR A 330 -19.20 -5.34 5.15
N LYS A 331 -20.20 -6.15 5.57
CA LYS A 331 -21.02 -5.82 6.74
C LYS A 331 -20.26 -6.08 8.03
N VAL A 332 -20.56 -5.32 9.07
CA VAL A 332 -20.03 -5.55 10.42
C VAL A 332 -20.33 -6.98 10.92
N SER A 333 -21.53 -7.51 10.63
CA SER A 333 -21.91 -8.90 10.92
C SER A 333 -21.03 -9.92 10.19
N ASP A 334 -20.67 -9.69 8.92
CA ASP A 334 -19.77 -10.56 8.17
C ASP A 334 -18.36 -10.54 8.77
N ILE A 335 -17.87 -9.39 9.24
CA ILE A 335 -16.58 -9.29 9.94
C ILE A 335 -16.59 -10.12 11.22
N ALA A 336 -17.67 -10.05 12.01
CA ALA A 336 -17.81 -10.82 13.23
C ALA A 336 -17.76 -12.33 12.96
N ASN A 337 -18.48 -12.77 11.93
CA ASN A 337 -18.45 -14.17 11.48
C ASN A 337 -17.05 -14.60 11.04
N ILE A 338 -16.37 -13.81 10.19
CA ILE A 338 -15.00 -14.10 9.74
C ILE A 338 -14.03 -14.22 10.93
N VAL A 339 -14.14 -13.33 11.92
CA VAL A 339 -13.28 -13.37 13.11
C VAL A 339 -13.51 -14.65 13.90
N LEU A 340 -14.76 -15.05 14.15
CA LEU A 340 -15.07 -16.27 14.89
C LEU A 340 -14.59 -17.52 14.13
N GLU A 341 -14.88 -17.61 12.83
CA GLU A 341 -14.47 -18.72 11.96
C GLU A 341 -12.95 -18.91 11.98
N GLU A 342 -12.18 -17.86 11.69
CA GLU A 342 -10.71 -17.95 11.59
C GLU A 342 -10.04 -18.14 12.96
N SER A 343 -10.69 -17.71 14.05
CA SER A 343 -10.21 -17.95 15.41
C SER A 343 -10.55 -19.35 15.94
N GLY A 344 -11.35 -20.13 15.21
CA GLY A 344 -11.86 -21.42 15.69
C GLY A 344 -12.83 -21.28 16.88
N GLU A 345 -13.46 -20.11 17.02
CA GLU A 345 -14.40 -19.79 18.09
C GLU A 345 -15.84 -20.02 17.61
N ASN A 346 -16.69 -20.59 18.46
CA ASN A 346 -18.10 -20.81 18.16
C ASN A 346 -18.96 -20.14 19.23
N ARG A 347 -19.18 -18.83 19.09
CA ARG A 347 -19.89 -17.99 20.07
C ARG A 347 -21.10 -17.32 19.42
N GLU A 348 -22.15 -17.10 20.21
CA GLU A 348 -23.29 -16.29 19.79
C GLU A 348 -22.83 -14.84 19.54
N ILE A 349 -23.32 -14.22 18.46
CA ILE A 349 -23.13 -12.79 18.22
C ILE A 349 -24.33 -12.03 18.80
N ARG A 350 -24.08 -11.06 19.69
CA ARG A 350 -25.12 -10.19 20.27
C ARG A 350 -24.96 -8.76 19.81
N PHE A 351 -26.04 -8.20 19.28
CA PHE A 351 -26.09 -6.83 18.79
C PHE A 351 -26.61 -5.88 19.87
N THR A 352 -25.96 -4.74 20.06
CA THR A 352 -26.41 -3.74 21.05
C THR A 352 -27.63 -2.94 20.59
N GLY A 353 -27.97 -3.01 19.28
CA GLY A 353 -29.03 -2.22 18.66
C GLY A 353 -28.58 -0.82 18.25
N GLY A 354 -29.43 -0.14 17.46
CA GLY A 354 -29.10 1.14 16.83
C GLY A 354 -28.39 0.97 15.48
N THR A 355 -28.37 2.02 14.64
CA THR A 355 -27.82 1.94 13.26
C THR A 355 -26.32 2.25 13.16
N ARG A 356 -25.67 2.67 14.25
CA ARG A 356 -24.27 3.12 14.28
C ARG A 356 -23.52 2.49 15.45
N GLY A 357 -22.20 2.35 15.31
CA GLY A 357 -21.34 1.92 16.41
C GLY A 357 -21.05 3.03 17.43
N TRP A 358 -20.87 4.27 16.97
CA TRP A 358 -20.58 5.45 17.83
C TRP A 358 -20.99 6.77 17.15
N ILE A 359 -20.97 7.88 17.90
CA ILE A 359 -21.24 9.22 17.37
C ILE A 359 -20.12 9.62 16.39
N GLY A 360 -20.48 10.02 15.17
CA GLY A 360 -19.52 10.32 14.11
C GLY A 360 -19.20 9.12 13.20
N ASP A 361 -19.77 7.93 13.45
CA ASP A 361 -19.68 6.79 12.55
C ASP A 361 -20.59 6.98 11.33
N VAL A 362 -20.05 6.67 10.14
CA VAL A 362 -20.78 6.61 8.88
C VAL A 362 -21.19 5.15 8.65
N PRO A 363 -22.49 4.84 8.60
CA PRO A 363 -22.95 3.45 8.51
C PRO A 363 -22.76 2.84 7.12
N PHE A 364 -22.83 3.67 6.06
CA PHE A 364 -22.72 3.25 4.67
C PHE A 364 -22.00 4.32 3.85
N PHE A 365 -21.07 3.91 2.99
CA PHE A 365 -20.59 4.75 1.88
C PHE A 365 -20.02 3.87 0.76
N SER A 366 -19.91 4.44 -0.43
CA SER A 366 -19.26 3.79 -1.58
C SER A 366 -18.39 4.79 -2.32
N TYR A 367 -17.27 4.34 -2.87
CA TYR A 367 -16.44 5.14 -3.77
C TYR A 367 -16.82 4.87 -5.22
N ASN A 368 -16.82 5.93 -6.03
CA ASN A 368 -16.50 5.79 -7.44
C ASN A 368 -14.97 5.63 -7.53
N LEU A 369 -14.52 4.55 -8.16
CA LEU A 369 -13.10 4.21 -8.32
C LEU A 369 -12.65 4.33 -9.78
N ASP A 370 -13.46 4.93 -10.66
CA ASP A 370 -13.17 4.99 -12.10
C ASP A 370 -11.85 5.71 -12.36
N LYS A 371 -11.53 6.77 -11.60
CA LYS A 371 -10.29 7.52 -11.76
C LYS A 371 -9.04 6.65 -11.56
N ILE A 372 -8.97 5.88 -10.47
CA ILE A 372 -7.81 5.01 -10.22
C ILE A 372 -7.81 3.77 -11.12
N HIS A 373 -8.99 3.25 -11.48
CA HIS A 373 -9.13 2.15 -12.43
C HIS A 373 -8.66 2.52 -13.84
N GLN A 374 -9.00 3.72 -14.30
CA GLN A 374 -8.53 4.26 -15.59
C GLN A 374 -7.02 4.52 -15.57
N LEU A 375 -6.46 4.89 -14.41
CA LEU A 375 -5.01 4.99 -14.23
C LEU A 375 -4.30 3.62 -14.30
N GLY A 376 -5.03 2.52 -14.08
CA GLY A 376 -4.56 1.14 -14.28
C GLY A 376 -4.35 0.33 -13.00
N TRP A 377 -4.78 0.82 -11.83
CA TRP A 377 -4.70 0.08 -10.57
C TRP A 377 -6.07 -0.41 -10.13
N ARG A 378 -6.13 -1.63 -9.58
CA ARG A 378 -7.30 -2.25 -8.96
C ARG A 378 -6.89 -3.02 -7.72
N ALA A 379 -7.75 -3.05 -6.71
CA ALA A 379 -7.57 -3.92 -5.55
C ALA A 379 -7.53 -5.38 -5.98
N LYS A 380 -6.64 -6.17 -5.38
CA LYS A 380 -6.47 -7.60 -5.71
C LYS A 380 -7.52 -8.48 -5.05
N ASN A 381 -7.99 -8.04 -3.89
CA ASN A 381 -8.91 -8.77 -3.03
C ASN A 381 -10.23 -8.02 -2.93
N THR A 382 -11.33 -8.77 -2.81
CA THR A 382 -12.60 -8.22 -2.34
C THR A 382 -12.48 -7.75 -0.89
N SER A 383 -13.46 -6.98 -0.42
CA SER A 383 -13.52 -6.46 0.95
C SER A 383 -13.57 -7.60 1.97
N ASN A 384 -14.33 -8.67 1.69
CA ASN A 384 -14.40 -9.85 2.56
C ASN A 384 -13.07 -10.61 2.61
N GLU A 385 -12.39 -10.77 1.48
CA GLU A 385 -11.07 -11.40 1.42
C GLU A 385 -10.02 -10.56 2.14
N ALA A 386 -10.05 -9.23 1.98
CA ALA A 386 -9.19 -8.29 2.70
C ALA A 386 -9.36 -8.41 4.23
N VAL A 387 -10.59 -8.47 4.71
CA VAL A 387 -10.90 -8.71 6.13
C VAL A 387 -10.35 -10.07 6.58
N ARG A 388 -10.61 -11.15 5.82
CA ARG A 388 -10.13 -12.49 6.18
C ARG A 388 -8.60 -12.58 6.22
N LEU A 389 -7.90 -11.94 5.27
CA LEU A 389 -6.44 -11.83 5.27
C LEU A 389 -5.93 -11.09 6.51
N ALA A 390 -6.58 -9.98 6.88
CA ALA A 390 -6.24 -9.22 8.07
C ALA A 390 -6.42 -10.03 9.35
N VAL A 391 -7.53 -10.76 9.49
CA VAL A 391 -7.80 -11.63 10.65
C VAL A 391 -6.73 -12.72 10.77
N LYS A 392 -6.40 -13.42 9.68
CA LYS A 392 -5.33 -14.43 9.66
C LYS A 392 -3.97 -13.85 10.07
N GLY A 393 -3.64 -12.67 9.55
CA GLY A 393 -2.37 -12.02 9.89
C GLY A 393 -2.30 -11.54 11.34
N VAL A 394 -3.41 -11.07 11.93
CA VAL A 394 -3.48 -10.74 13.36
C VAL A 394 -3.28 -11.99 14.23
N LEU A 395 -3.89 -13.13 13.87
CA LEU A 395 -3.70 -14.40 14.57
C LEU A 395 -2.24 -14.86 14.53
N GLN A 396 -1.59 -14.79 13.36
CA GLN A 396 -0.17 -15.15 13.19
C GLN A 396 0.78 -14.24 13.98
N THR A 397 0.42 -12.97 14.20
CA THR A 397 1.26 -12.03 14.96
C THR A 397 1.10 -12.18 16.47
N ASN A 398 -0.01 -12.78 16.93
CA ASN A 398 -0.34 -12.98 18.33
C ASN A 398 -0.09 -14.42 18.84
N ALA A 399 0.13 -15.37 17.94
CA ALA A 399 0.63 -16.71 18.23
C ALA A 399 2.14 -16.65 18.53
#